data_AF-A0A7D9CZA3-F1
#
_entry.id   AF-A0A7D9CZA3-F1
#
_cell.length_a   1.000
_cell.length_b   1.000
_cell.length_c   1.000
_cell.angle_alpha   90.00
_cell.angle_beta   90.00
_cell.angle_gamma   90.00
#
_symmetry.space_group_name_H-M   'P 1'
#
loop_
_entity.id
_entity.type
_entity.pdbx_description
1 polymer ?
#
loop_
_entity_poly.entity_id
_entity_poly.type
_entity_poly.pdbx_seq_one_letter_code
_entity_poly.pdbx_strand_id
1 'polypeptide(L)'
;MITIIHPSIVQGSSFISNMICQYLILPGPLRETFDFVIGEEIDTNYLILHKGILGDDIPGFAGETQIGKCVRLIKLVCSPEAWFCRQLVYFMLSLVPLFGPVVIVLLKASRSGFIKHKRYFELKGLTLAQKNYLWCHKRHLYFSFGFWCTVSEMIPLLNIIFFYTNIIGAAMWAIDIEKLMNSNKESTEPDERAQSAPTTEYRTAEKSNRM
;
A
#
# COMPACT_ATOMS: atom_id res chain seq x y z
N MET A 1 22.85 10.26 49.60
CA MET A 1 21.95 11.26 48.98
C MET A 1 21.45 10.64 47.68
N ILE A 2 20.36 9.87 47.74
CA ILE A 2 19.78 9.19 46.58
C ILE A 2 18.75 10.14 45.98
N THR A 3 19.07 10.70 44.82
CA THR A 3 18.17 11.59 44.07
C THR A 3 16.93 10.79 43.68
N ILE A 4 15.79 11.14 44.27
CA ILE A 4 14.47 10.61 43.90
C ILE A 4 14.16 11.17 42.50
N ILE A 5 14.60 10.47 41.46
CA ILE A 5 14.20 10.79 40.09
C ILE A 5 12.72 10.44 40.01
N HIS A 6 11.88 11.48 39.95
CA HIS A 6 10.44 11.30 39.87
C HIS A 6 10.13 10.41 38.64
N PRO A 7 9.32 9.34 38.76
CA PRO A 7 9.02 8.43 37.65
C PRO A 7 8.47 9.15 36.40
N SER A 8 7.86 10.32 36.59
CA SER A 8 7.42 11.24 35.54
C SER A 8 8.55 11.73 34.63
N ILE A 9 9.75 11.97 35.17
CA ILE A 9 10.91 12.45 34.40
C ILE A 9 11.44 11.34 33.51
N VAL A 10 11.53 10.11 34.03
CA VAL A 10 11.94 8.92 33.26
C VAL A 10 10.92 8.60 32.17
N GLN A 11 9.63 8.73 32.47
CA GLN A 11 8.57 8.50 31.50
C GLN A 11 8.58 9.56 30.39
N GLY A 12 8.79 10.83 30.75
CA GLY A 12 8.91 11.93 29.80
C GLY A 12 10.14 11.81 28.88
N SER A 13 11.31 11.47 29.43
CA SER A 13 12.52 11.26 28.65
C SER A 13 12.42 10.03 27.73
N SER A 14 11.82 8.95 28.20
CA SER A 14 11.54 7.76 27.39
C SER A 14 10.59 8.06 26.25
N PHE A 15 9.55 8.88 26.47
CA PHE A 15 8.63 9.29 25.43
C PHE A 15 9.33 10.09 24.32
N ILE A 16 10.14 11.09 24.71
CA ILE A 16 10.91 11.92 23.77
C ILE A 16 11.92 11.07 23.00
N SER A 17 12.66 10.21 23.68
CA SER A 17 13.64 9.31 23.04
C SER A 17 12.97 8.38 22.02
N ASN A 18 11.83 7.79 22.37
CA ASN A 18 11.06 6.95 21.45
C ASN A 18 10.54 7.76 20.25
N MET A 19 10.06 8.98 20.47
CA MET A 19 9.59 9.85 19.39
C MET A 19 10.74 10.19 18.43
N ILE A 20 11.91 10.54 18.94
CA ILE A 20 13.09 10.83 18.11
C ILE A 20 13.52 9.60 17.32
N CYS A 21 13.60 8.44 17.97
CA CYS A 21 13.99 7.19 17.32
C CYS A 21 13.03 6.82 16.17
N GLN A 22 11.72 6.89 16.41
CA GLN A 22 10.72 6.51 15.40
C GLN A 22 10.62 7.50 14.24
N TYR A 23 10.68 8.80 14.51
CA TYR A 23 10.43 9.81 13.49
C TYR A 23 11.68 10.27 12.75
N LEU A 24 12.85 10.29 13.41
CA LEU A 24 14.09 10.80 12.83
C LEU A 24 15.02 9.68 12.34
N ILE A 25 15.21 8.64 13.16
CA ILE A 25 16.23 7.62 12.88
C ILE A 25 15.68 6.53 11.97
N LEU A 26 14.49 6.02 12.26
CA LEU A 26 13.92 4.85 11.58
C LEU A 26 13.58 5.01 10.08
N PRO A 27 13.14 6.17 9.54
CA PRO A 27 12.71 6.24 8.14
C PRO A 27 13.83 5.97 7.12
N GLY A 28 15.07 6.30 7.45
CA GLY A 28 16.23 6.02 6.59
C GLY A 28 16.48 4.52 6.42
N PRO A 29 16.81 3.79 7.50
CA PRO A 29 17.07 2.34 7.46
C PRO A 29 15.91 1.52 6.87
N LEU A 30 14.66 1.90 7.14
CA LEU A 30 13.50 1.23 6.54
C LEU A 30 13.48 1.37 5.02
N ARG A 31 13.84 2.55 4.50
CA ARG A 31 13.92 2.79 3.05
C ARG A 31 15.02 1.93 2.41
N GLU A 32 16.20 1.90 3.02
CA GLU A 32 17.32 1.06 2.55
C GLU A 32 16.95 -0.42 2.59
N THR A 33 16.26 -0.88 3.64
CA THR A 33 15.79 -2.27 3.73
C THR A 33 14.79 -2.60 2.61
N PHE A 34 13.87 -1.68 2.33
CA PHE A 34 12.93 -1.84 1.22
C PHE A 34 13.68 -1.96 -0.12
N ASP A 35 14.63 -1.06 -0.36
CA ASP A 35 15.40 -1.03 -1.61
C ASP A 35 16.29 -2.26 -1.76
N PHE A 36 16.86 -2.76 -0.66
CA PHE A 36 17.64 -3.99 -0.63
C PHE A 36 16.81 -5.21 -1.06
N VAL A 37 15.63 -5.40 -0.46
CA VAL A 37 14.74 -6.53 -0.79
C VAL A 37 14.28 -6.46 -2.25
N ILE A 38 13.89 -5.27 -2.72
CA ILE A 38 13.52 -5.08 -4.13
C ILE A 38 14.71 -5.37 -5.05
N GLY A 39 15.91 -4.90 -4.71
CA GLY A 39 17.12 -5.11 -5.51
C GLY A 39 17.49 -6.59 -5.62
N GLU A 40 17.48 -7.31 -4.50
CA GLU A 40 17.77 -8.75 -4.44
C GLU A 40 16.80 -9.55 -5.32
N GLU A 41 15.51 -9.25 -5.25
CA GLU A 41 14.50 -9.97 -6.00
C GLU A 41 14.52 -9.62 -7.50
N ILE A 42 14.80 -8.36 -7.84
CA ILE A 42 14.95 -7.91 -9.23
C ILE A 42 16.08 -8.66 -9.93
N ASP A 43 17.23 -8.80 -9.26
CA ASP A 43 18.39 -9.50 -9.80
C ASP A 43 18.10 -11.01 -9.93
N THR A 44 17.51 -11.60 -8.89
CA THR A 44 17.21 -13.04 -8.85
C THR A 44 16.16 -13.47 -9.89
N ASN A 45 15.13 -12.66 -10.11
CA ASN A 45 14.00 -13.02 -10.99
C ASN A 45 13.99 -12.25 -12.32
N TYR A 46 15.05 -11.50 -12.64
CA TYR A 46 15.12 -10.62 -13.82
C TYR A 46 13.88 -9.72 -13.96
N LEU A 47 13.46 -9.11 -12.85
CA LEU A 47 12.20 -8.37 -12.78
C LEU A 47 12.39 -6.93 -13.24
N ILE A 48 11.66 -6.51 -14.28
CA ILE A 48 11.70 -5.12 -14.75
C ILE A 48 10.65 -4.30 -13.98
N LEU A 49 11.11 -3.29 -13.24
CA LEU A 49 10.22 -2.33 -12.58
C LEU A 49 9.68 -1.32 -13.60
N HIS A 50 8.39 -1.41 -13.89
CA HIS A 50 7.76 -0.54 -14.88
C HIS A 50 7.44 0.84 -14.30
N LYS A 51 8.01 1.91 -14.86
CA LYS A 51 7.65 3.29 -14.50
C LYS A 51 6.23 3.62 -14.95
N GLY A 52 5.51 4.42 -14.14
CA GLY A 52 4.31 5.13 -14.60
C GLY A 52 3.13 4.25 -15.03
N ILE A 53 2.83 3.17 -14.29
CA ILE A 53 1.79 2.18 -14.66
C ILE A 53 0.37 2.69 -14.89
N LEU A 54 0.03 3.85 -14.35
CA LEU A 54 -1.20 4.53 -14.69
C LEU A 54 -0.80 5.48 -15.80
N GLY A 55 -1.29 5.28 -17.02
CA GLY A 55 -1.02 6.20 -18.12
C GLY A 55 -1.36 7.65 -17.74
N ASP A 56 -0.88 8.61 -18.55
CA ASP A 56 -1.18 10.03 -18.33
C ASP A 56 -2.70 10.29 -18.32
N ASP A 57 -3.47 9.44 -19.01
CA ASP A 57 -4.93 9.44 -19.01
C ASP A 57 -5.48 8.58 -17.85
N ILE A 58 -5.62 9.21 -16.68
CA ILE A 58 -6.23 8.60 -15.50
C ILE A 58 -7.76 8.80 -15.58
N PRO A 59 -8.58 7.75 -15.83
CA PRO A 59 -10.02 7.92 -15.92
C PRO A 59 -10.60 8.33 -14.56
N GLY A 60 -11.41 9.39 -14.55
CA GLY A 60 -12.21 9.73 -13.37
C GLY A 60 -11.53 10.61 -12.32
N PHE A 61 -10.56 11.46 -12.67
CA PHE A 61 -10.26 12.65 -11.85
C PHE A 61 -11.34 13.74 -12.03
N ALA A 62 -12.61 13.32 -11.98
CA ALA A 62 -13.74 14.21 -11.76
C ALA A 62 -13.86 14.34 -10.25
N GLY A 63 -13.55 15.53 -9.74
CA GLY A 63 -13.62 15.84 -8.33
C GLY A 63 -14.98 15.49 -7.73
N GLU A 64 -15.08 14.32 -7.08
CA GLU A 64 -15.89 14.25 -5.88
C GLU A 64 -15.20 15.16 -4.88
N THR A 65 -15.74 16.38 -4.73
CA THR A 65 -15.32 17.28 -3.66
C THR A 65 -15.36 16.48 -2.36
N GLN A 66 -14.27 16.51 -1.59
CA GLN A 66 -14.16 15.83 -0.28
C GLN A 66 -15.39 16.15 0.61
N ILE A 67 -16.00 17.31 0.35
CA ILE A 67 -17.23 17.84 0.90
C ILE A 67 -18.44 16.93 0.66
N GLY A 68 -18.67 16.43 -0.57
CA GLY A 68 -19.78 15.54 -0.88
C GLY A 68 -19.69 14.18 -0.15
N LYS A 69 -18.47 13.66 0.02
CA LYS A 69 -18.19 12.47 0.83
C LYS A 69 -18.49 12.72 2.30
N CYS A 70 -18.02 13.85 2.85
CA CYS A 70 -18.28 14.24 4.22
C CYS A 70 -19.78 14.42 4.48
N VAL A 71 -20.52 15.08 3.58
CA VAL A 71 -21.97 15.26 3.70
C VAL A 71 -22.71 13.93 3.66
N ARG A 72 -22.33 13.00 2.78
CA ARG A 72 -22.91 11.65 2.74
C ARG A 72 -22.60 10.83 3.99
N LEU A 73 -21.36 10.93 4.49
CA LEU A 73 -20.94 10.32 5.76
C LEU A 73 -21.73 10.89 6.94
N ILE A 74 -21.94 12.21 7.00
CA ILE A 74 -22.76 12.87 8.02
C ILE A 74 -24.22 12.42 7.92
N LYS A 75 -24.79 12.31 6.71
CA LYS A 75 -26.16 11.79 6.50
C LYS A 75 -26.30 10.34 6.95
N LEU A 76 -25.31 9.48 6.65
CA LEU A 76 -25.29 8.08 7.09
C LEU A 76 -25.12 7.98 8.61
N VAL A 77 -24.29 8.86 9.19
CA VAL A 77 -24.11 9.00 10.64
C VAL A 77 -25.37 9.56 11.31
N CYS A 78 -26.24 10.30 10.63
CA CYS A 78 -27.45 10.90 11.21
C CYS A 78 -28.74 10.12 10.93
N SER A 79 -28.69 8.97 10.24
CA SER A 79 -29.89 8.11 10.07
C SER A 79 -30.39 7.59 11.43
N PRO A 80 -31.71 7.58 11.68
CA PRO A 80 -32.29 7.03 12.90
C PRO A 80 -32.06 5.51 13.05
N GLU A 81 -31.96 4.76 11.95
CA GLU A 81 -31.61 3.32 12.00
C GLU A 81 -30.13 3.13 12.37
N ALA A 82 -29.26 4.00 11.86
CA ALA A 82 -27.83 4.02 12.21
C ALA A 82 -27.60 4.46 13.67
N TRP A 83 -28.47 5.32 14.22
CA TRP A 83 -28.44 5.71 15.63
C TRP A 83 -28.73 4.54 16.56
N PHE A 84 -29.76 3.72 16.26
CA PHE A 84 -30.09 2.55 17.08
C PHE A 84 -29.00 1.46 17.01
N CYS A 85 -28.48 1.16 15.81
CA CYS A 85 -27.34 0.26 15.65
C CYS A 85 -26.10 0.75 16.41
N ARG A 86 -25.85 2.06 16.40
CA ARG A 86 -24.75 2.68 17.13
C ARG A 86 -24.91 2.59 18.65
N GLN A 87 -26.12 2.70 19.19
CA GLN A 87 -26.36 2.48 20.63
C GLN A 87 -26.12 1.02 21.03
N LEU A 88 -26.54 0.07 20.19
CA LEU A 88 -26.28 -1.36 20.41
C LEU A 88 -24.77 -1.67 20.38
N VAL A 89 -24.03 -1.04 19.45
CA VAL A 89 -22.57 -1.12 19.37
C VAL A 89 -21.92 -0.48 20.59
N TYR A 90 -22.35 0.70 21.05
CA TYR A 90 -21.80 1.33 22.26
C TYR A 90 -22.05 0.51 23.53
N PHE A 91 -23.18 -0.18 23.61
CA PHE A 91 -23.48 -1.10 24.70
C PHE A 91 -22.51 -2.31 24.72
N MET A 92 -22.20 -2.88 23.54
CA MET A 92 -21.15 -3.91 23.42
C MET A 92 -19.73 -3.35 23.66
N LEU A 93 -19.48 -2.10 23.27
CA LEU A 93 -18.21 -1.38 23.46
C LEU A 93 -17.93 -1.06 24.94
N SER A 94 -18.98 -0.79 25.71
CA SER A 94 -18.93 -0.50 27.14
C SER A 94 -18.47 -1.70 27.97
N LEU A 95 -18.51 -2.92 27.42
CA LEU A 95 -18.19 -4.14 28.15
C LEU A 95 -16.68 -4.47 28.22
N VAL A 96 -15.80 -3.91 27.36
CA VAL A 96 -14.36 -4.24 27.42
C VAL A 96 -13.45 -3.09 26.89
N PRO A 97 -12.43 -2.63 27.64
CA PRO A 97 -11.40 -1.67 27.17
C PRO A 97 -10.56 -2.10 25.95
N LEU A 98 -10.83 -3.27 25.36
CA LEU A 98 -10.21 -3.77 24.13
C LEU A 98 -10.80 -3.16 22.85
N PHE A 99 -12.07 -2.73 22.84
CA PHE A 99 -12.73 -2.35 21.59
C PHE A 99 -12.25 -1.01 21.01
N GLY A 100 -11.89 -0.05 21.87
CA GLY A 100 -11.37 1.25 21.43
C GLY A 100 -10.13 1.11 20.55
N PRO A 101 -9.08 0.39 21.01
CA PRO A 101 -7.91 0.07 20.20
C PRO A 101 -8.26 -0.61 18.86
N VAL A 102 -9.18 -1.56 18.85
CA VAL A 102 -9.59 -2.28 17.63
C VAL A 102 -10.20 -1.34 16.59
N VAL A 103 -11.09 -0.43 16.99
CA VAL A 103 -11.68 0.56 16.08
C VAL A 103 -10.61 1.49 15.51
N ILE A 104 -9.65 1.93 16.33
CA ILE A 104 -8.55 2.78 15.88
C ILE A 104 -7.67 2.07 14.85
N VAL A 105 -7.37 0.77 15.06
CA VAL A 105 -6.64 -0.05 14.10
C VAL A 105 -7.40 -0.11 12.78
N LEU A 106 -8.68 -0.43 12.80
CA LEU A 106 -9.51 -0.54 11.61
C LEU A 106 -9.56 0.78 10.83
N LEU A 107 -9.77 1.91 11.51
CA LEU A 107 -9.82 3.22 10.86
C LEU A 107 -8.47 3.62 10.23
N LYS A 108 -7.35 3.25 10.87
CA LYS A 108 -6.00 3.60 10.40
C LYS A 108 -5.43 2.58 9.42
N ALA A 109 -5.93 1.36 9.37
CA ALA A 109 -5.38 0.23 8.63
C ALA A 109 -5.09 0.57 7.16
N SER A 110 -6.10 1.04 6.42
CA SER A 110 -5.94 1.38 5.00
C SER A 110 -4.87 2.45 4.76
N ARG A 111 -4.85 3.49 5.60
CA ARG A 111 -3.84 4.56 5.51
C ARG A 111 -2.45 4.03 5.86
N SER A 112 -2.36 3.20 6.88
CA SER A 112 -1.10 2.58 7.32
C SER A 112 -0.49 1.75 6.20
N GLY A 113 -1.26 0.84 5.60
CA GLY A 113 -0.79 0.00 4.49
C GLY A 113 -0.33 0.83 3.28
N PHE A 114 -1.07 1.89 2.94
CA PHE A 114 -0.68 2.78 1.84
C PHE A 114 0.62 3.56 2.14
N ILE A 115 0.85 3.95 3.39
CA ILE A 115 2.10 4.61 3.80
C ILE A 115 3.29 3.65 3.70
N LYS A 116 3.12 2.36 4.03
CA LYS A 116 4.20 1.36 3.92
C LYS A 116 4.65 1.16 2.47
N HIS A 117 3.75 1.33 1.50
CA HIS A 117 4.07 1.31 0.06
C HIS A 117 4.56 2.64 -0.52
N LYS A 118 4.78 3.66 0.31
CA LYS A 118 5.28 4.96 -0.18
C LYS A 118 6.57 4.82 -1.00
N ARG A 119 7.53 4.00 -0.54
CA ARG A 119 8.82 3.81 -1.23
C ARG A 119 8.64 3.16 -2.60
N TYR A 120 7.76 2.15 -2.71
CA TYR A 120 7.37 1.57 -3.99
C TYR A 120 6.85 2.63 -4.96
N PHE A 121 5.93 3.49 -4.52
CA PHE A 121 5.38 4.55 -5.37
C PHE A 121 6.44 5.57 -5.82
N GLU A 122 7.46 5.81 -4.98
CA GLU A 122 8.60 6.67 -5.32
C GLU A 122 9.52 6.02 -6.36
N LEU A 123 9.89 4.74 -6.18
CA LEU A 123 10.71 4.00 -7.14
C LEU A 123 10.03 3.91 -8.52
N LYS A 124 8.70 3.75 -8.50
CA LYS A 124 7.87 3.69 -9.69
C LYS A 124 7.66 5.04 -10.36
N GLY A 125 7.98 6.14 -9.67
CA GLY A 125 7.83 7.50 -10.18
C GLY A 125 6.37 7.97 -10.29
N LEU A 126 5.47 7.49 -9.43
CA LEU A 126 4.04 7.82 -9.53
C LEU A 126 3.75 9.29 -9.18
N THR A 127 2.92 9.93 -10.00
CA THR A 127 2.43 11.30 -9.77
C THR A 127 1.40 11.33 -8.62
N LEU A 128 1.13 12.51 -8.08
CA LEU A 128 0.15 12.67 -6.99
C LEU A 128 -1.26 12.25 -7.42
N ALA A 129 -1.64 12.54 -8.66
CA ALA A 129 -2.93 12.16 -9.22
C ALA A 129 -3.09 10.63 -9.29
N GLN A 130 -2.04 9.93 -9.74
CA GLN A 130 -2.00 8.47 -9.80
C GLN A 130 -2.10 7.83 -8.39
N LYS A 131 -1.39 8.39 -7.41
CA LYS A 131 -1.48 7.96 -6.00
C LYS A 131 -2.90 8.12 -5.46
N ASN A 132 -3.56 9.24 -5.76
CA ASN A 132 -4.94 9.48 -5.31
C ASN A 132 -5.94 8.53 -5.99
N TYR A 133 -5.77 8.26 -7.29
CA TYR A 133 -6.56 7.26 -7.99
C TYR A 133 -6.43 5.88 -7.32
N LEU A 134 -5.19 5.46 -7.01
CA LEU A 134 -4.91 4.19 -6.37
C LEU A 134 -5.52 4.11 -4.96
N TRP A 135 -5.44 5.22 -4.21
CA TRP A 135 -6.10 5.35 -2.92
C TRP A 135 -7.62 5.19 -2.99
N CYS A 136 -8.27 5.68 -4.05
CA CYS A 136 -9.71 5.58 -4.21
C CYS A 136 -10.14 4.18 -4.70
N HIS A 137 -9.44 3.60 -5.66
CA HIS A 137 -9.85 2.36 -6.33
C HIS A 137 -9.33 1.08 -5.68
N LYS A 138 -8.14 1.11 -5.08
CA LYS A 138 -7.48 -0.07 -4.49
C LYS A 138 -7.43 -0.03 -2.96
N ARG A 139 -8.17 0.89 -2.33
CA ARG A 139 -8.21 1.11 -0.87
C ARG A 139 -8.36 -0.17 -0.04
N HIS A 140 -9.18 -1.10 -0.52
CA HIS A 140 -9.51 -2.35 0.16
C HIS A 140 -8.32 -3.32 0.25
N LEU A 141 -7.45 -3.35 -0.76
CA LEU A 141 -6.23 -4.17 -0.72
C LEU A 141 -5.25 -3.64 0.34
N TYR A 142 -5.06 -2.32 0.35
CA TYR A 142 -4.23 -1.65 1.36
C TYR A 142 -4.80 -1.74 2.77
N PHE A 143 -6.12 -1.89 2.91
CA PHE A 143 -6.77 -2.10 4.20
C PHE A 143 -6.33 -3.41 4.85
N SER A 144 -6.43 -4.54 4.13
CA SER A 144 -6.08 -5.85 4.69
C SER A 144 -4.60 -5.94 5.07
N PHE A 145 -3.71 -5.45 4.19
CA PHE A 145 -2.27 -5.40 4.49
C PHE A 145 -1.97 -4.49 5.69
N GLY A 146 -2.51 -3.28 5.68
CA GLY A 146 -2.29 -2.31 6.73
C GLY A 146 -2.93 -2.69 8.07
N PHE A 147 -3.99 -3.49 8.06
CA PHE A 147 -4.60 -4.04 9.27
C PHE A 147 -3.60 -4.92 10.01
N TRP A 148 -3.05 -5.94 9.35
CA TRP A 148 -2.06 -6.84 9.96
C TRP A 148 -0.78 -6.11 10.38
N CYS A 149 -0.33 -5.15 9.58
CA CYS A 149 0.80 -4.30 9.96
C CYS A 149 0.53 -3.53 11.25
N THR A 150 -0.64 -2.88 11.33
CA THR A 150 -1.01 -2.04 12.48
C THR A 150 -1.24 -2.88 13.73
N VAL A 151 -1.83 -4.07 13.61
CA VAL A 151 -1.97 -5.03 14.72
C VAL A 151 -0.60 -5.45 15.25
N SER A 152 0.34 -5.75 14.36
CA SER A 152 1.69 -6.17 14.78
C SER A 152 2.47 -5.03 15.45
N GLU A 153 2.28 -3.79 14.97
CA GLU A 153 2.90 -2.59 15.54
C GLU A 153 2.30 -2.15 16.88
N MET A 154 1.12 -2.66 17.26
CA MET A 154 0.53 -2.39 18.56
C MET A 154 1.26 -3.07 19.72
N ILE A 155 2.09 -4.08 19.45
CA ILE A 155 2.83 -4.77 20.50
C ILE A 155 3.94 -3.84 21.01
N PRO A 156 3.85 -3.34 22.26
CA PRO A 156 4.88 -2.47 22.81
C PRO A 156 6.21 -3.22 22.87
N LEU A 157 7.32 -2.49 22.79
CA LEU A 157 8.71 -3.00 22.77
C LEU A 157 9.13 -3.76 21.50
N LEU A 158 8.22 -4.51 20.86
CA LEU A 158 8.53 -5.25 19.62
C LEU A 158 8.25 -4.44 18.34
N ASN A 159 7.66 -3.25 18.45
CA ASN A 159 7.26 -2.45 17.30
C ASN A 159 8.41 -2.12 16.33
N ILE A 160 9.65 -1.95 16.82
CA ILE A 160 10.83 -1.67 15.98
C ILE A 160 11.08 -2.83 15.03
N ILE A 161 11.07 -4.06 15.54
CA ILE A 161 11.27 -5.27 14.73
C ILE A 161 10.12 -5.40 13.73
N PHE A 162 8.88 -5.22 14.19
CA PHE A 162 7.72 -5.26 13.31
C PHE A 162 7.72 -4.16 12.25
N PHE A 163 8.34 -3.01 12.48
CA PHE A 163 8.51 -2.00 11.43
C PHE A 163 9.36 -2.54 10.27
N TYR A 164 10.46 -3.24 10.55
CA TYR A 164 11.26 -3.89 9.52
C TYR A 164 10.48 -5.01 8.83
N THR A 165 9.84 -5.90 9.58
CA THR A 165 9.03 -6.99 9.01
C THR A 165 7.92 -6.47 8.11
N ASN A 166 7.21 -5.41 8.53
CA ASN A 166 6.14 -4.80 7.73
C ASN A 166 6.67 -4.15 6.45
N ILE A 167 7.88 -3.59 6.47
CA ILE A 167 8.52 -3.00 5.28
C ILE A 167 9.02 -4.08 4.32
N ILE A 168 9.61 -5.16 4.84
CA ILE A 168 9.97 -6.34 4.03
C ILE A 168 8.72 -6.92 3.36
N GLY A 169 7.64 -7.12 4.12
CA GLY A 169 6.37 -7.59 3.57
C GLY A 169 5.77 -6.62 2.54
N ALA A 170 5.94 -5.31 2.74
CA ALA A 170 5.53 -4.31 1.76
C ALA A 170 6.36 -4.41 0.47
N ALA A 171 7.66 -4.64 0.57
CA ALA A 171 8.55 -4.84 -0.58
C ALA A 171 8.19 -6.11 -1.36
N MET A 172 8.01 -7.23 -0.65
CA MET A 172 7.57 -8.49 -1.26
C MET A 172 6.21 -8.35 -1.95
N TRP A 173 5.25 -7.67 -1.32
CA TRP A 173 3.96 -7.43 -1.95
C TRP A 173 4.10 -6.54 -3.20
N ALA A 174 5.01 -5.56 -3.20
CA ALA A 174 5.31 -4.77 -4.38
C ALA A 174 5.93 -5.60 -5.52
N ILE A 175 6.83 -6.53 -5.19
CA ILE A 175 7.39 -7.52 -6.11
C ILE A 175 6.27 -8.35 -6.74
N ASP A 176 5.36 -8.89 -5.93
CA ASP A 176 4.28 -9.75 -6.44
C ASP A 176 3.37 -8.98 -7.41
N ILE A 177 3.11 -7.70 -7.14
CA ILE A 177 2.38 -6.82 -8.06
C ILE A 177 3.12 -6.69 -9.40
N GLU A 178 4.44 -6.49 -9.39
CA GLU A 178 5.23 -6.39 -10.62
C GLU A 178 5.33 -7.72 -11.36
N LYS A 179 5.47 -8.85 -10.65
CA LYS A 179 5.48 -10.20 -11.27
C LYS A 179 4.18 -10.47 -12.02
N LEU A 180 3.04 -10.23 -11.38
CA LEU A 180 1.72 -10.36 -12.00
C LEU A 180 1.54 -9.41 -13.20
N MET A 181 2.16 -8.24 -13.14
CA MET A 181 2.09 -7.28 -14.24
C MET A 181 2.93 -7.71 -15.44
N ASN A 182 4.13 -8.24 -15.20
CA ASN A 182 5.04 -8.72 -16.25
C ASN A 182 4.44 -9.93 -16.95
N SER A 183 3.84 -10.87 -16.21
CA SER A 183 3.15 -12.02 -16.81
C SER A 183 1.98 -11.60 -17.70
N ASN A 184 1.19 -10.60 -17.28
CA ASN A 184 0.07 -10.10 -18.08
C ASN A 184 0.53 -9.44 -19.39
N LYS A 185 1.66 -8.73 -19.39
CA LYS A 185 2.23 -8.14 -20.61
C LYS A 185 2.75 -9.19 -21.57
N GLU A 186 3.49 -10.18 -21.06
CA GLU A 186 4.01 -11.27 -21.88
C GLU A 186 2.90 -12.08 -22.56
N SER A 187 1.75 -12.26 -21.88
CA SER A 187 0.57 -12.89 -22.48
C SER A 187 -0.17 -12.06 -23.53
N THR A 188 0.08 -10.74 -23.60
CA THR A 188 -0.55 -9.83 -24.58
C THR A 188 0.27 -9.69 -25.86
N GLU A 189 1.59 -9.95 -25.82
CA GLU A 189 2.52 -9.88 -26.96
C GLU A 189 2.71 -11.16 -27.85
N PRO A 190 2.04 -12.33 -27.70
CA PRO A 190 2.33 -13.50 -28.55
C PRO A 190 1.77 -13.50 -30.00
N ASP A 191 0.79 -12.65 -30.36
CA ASP A 191 0.11 -12.76 -31.67
C ASP A 191 0.62 -11.76 -32.74
N GLU A 192 1.13 -10.59 -32.35
CA GLU A 192 1.65 -9.60 -33.32
C GLU A 192 2.99 -10.01 -33.95
N ARG A 193 3.81 -10.82 -33.26
CA ARG A 193 5.06 -11.35 -33.84
C ARG A 193 4.81 -12.49 -34.84
N ALA A 194 3.73 -13.25 -34.67
CA ALA A 194 3.33 -14.29 -35.61
C ALA A 194 2.73 -13.70 -36.90
N GLN A 195 2.17 -12.48 -36.84
CA GLN A 195 1.57 -11.80 -37.99
C GLN A 195 2.53 -10.85 -38.73
N SER A 196 3.67 -10.50 -38.13
CA SER A 196 4.70 -9.64 -38.75
C SER A 196 5.85 -10.41 -39.42
N ALA A 197 5.85 -11.76 -39.40
CA ALA A 197 6.73 -12.54 -40.26
C ALA A 197 6.27 -12.37 -41.72
N PRO A 198 7.12 -11.86 -42.63
CA PRO A 198 6.69 -11.53 -43.99
C PRO A 198 6.27 -12.78 -44.76
N THR A 199 4.98 -12.84 -45.11
CA THR A 199 4.30 -13.76 -46.03
C THR A 199 4.82 -13.66 -47.48
N THR A 200 6.08 -13.27 -47.68
CA THR A 200 6.62 -12.89 -48.99
C THR A 200 7.22 -14.08 -49.74
N GLU A 201 7.58 -15.18 -49.07
CA GLU A 201 8.22 -16.32 -49.77
C GLU A 201 7.27 -17.29 -50.47
N TYR A 202 6.01 -17.40 -50.05
CA TYR A 202 5.07 -18.36 -50.65
C TYR A 202 4.40 -17.83 -51.93
N ARG A 203 4.40 -16.50 -52.14
CA ARG A 203 3.78 -15.88 -53.32
C ARG A 203 4.66 -15.99 -54.58
N THR A 204 5.96 -16.20 -54.41
CA THR A 204 6.90 -16.31 -55.54
C THR A 204 6.90 -17.72 -56.12
N ALA A 205 6.63 -18.75 -55.30
CA ALA A 205 6.54 -20.14 -55.75
C ALA A 205 5.28 -20.41 -56.60
N GLU A 206 4.14 -19.75 -56.32
CA GLU A 206 2.91 -19.97 -57.10
C GLU A 206 2.93 -19.27 -58.47
N LYS A 207 3.69 -18.18 -58.61
CA LYS A 207 3.81 -17.45 -59.88
C LYS A 207 4.81 -18.09 -60.86
N SER A 208 5.78 -18.86 -60.35
CA SER A 208 6.74 -19.61 -61.18
C SER A 208 6.17 -20.92 -61.73
N ASN A 209 5.04 -21.41 -61.20
CA ASN A 209 4.39 -22.65 -61.67
C ASN A 209 3.20 -22.37 -62.60
N ARG A 210 2.98 -21.10 -62.98
CA ARG A 210 1.98 -20.67 -63.97
C ARG A 210 2.58 -19.90 -65.16
N MET A 211 3.88 -20.01 -65.38
CA MET A 211 4.56 -19.68 -66.64
C MET A 211 5.25 -20.93 -67.16
#